data_AF-A0A4Q8QJR2-F1
#
_entry.id   AF-A0A4Q8QJR2-F1
#
_cell.length_a   1.000
_cell.length_b   1.000
_cell.length_c   1.000
_cell.angle_alpha   90.00
_cell.angle_beta   90.00
_cell.angle_gamma   90.00
#
_symmetry.space_group_name_H-M   'P 1'
#
loop_
_entity.id
_entity.type
_entity.pdbx_description
1 polymer ?
#
loop_
_entity_poly.entity_id
_entity_poly.type
_entity_poly.pdbx_seq_one_letter_code
_entity_poly.pdbx_strand_id
1 'polypeptide(L)' 'MQEYDLYINPQKPTLGLYVRKGAGLLDLANPEEWAFDGTAAQAELPPDLVKRIETNGHAFRDMD' A
#
# COMPACT_ATOMS: atom_id res chain seq x y z
N MET A 1 -5.44 2.68 -16.39
CA MET A 1 -6.18 2.25 -15.19
C MET A 1 -5.32 2.61 -13.99
N GLN A 2 -5.89 3.09 -12.89
CA GLN A 2 -5.09 3.36 -11.69
C GLN A 2 -4.74 2.04 -11.00
N GLU A 3 -3.49 1.96 -10.54
CA GLU A 3 -2.91 0.78 -9.91
C GLU A 3 -2.12 1.23 -8.67
N TYR A 4 -2.01 0.31 -7.71
CA TYR A 4 -1.38 0.57 -6.42
C TYR A 4 -0.43 -0.55 -6.07
N ASP A 5 0.77 -0.19 -5.65
CA ASP A 5 1.78 -1.16 -5.22
C ASP A 5 1.49 -1.57 -3.77
N LEU A 6 1.47 -2.88 -3.54
CA LEU A 6 1.32 -3.51 -2.25
C LEU A 6 2.69 -3.88 -1.70
N TYR A 7 2.92 -3.47 -0.46
CA TYR A 7 4.04 -3.87 0.35
C TYR A 7 3.54 -4.59 1.60
N ILE A 8 4.21 -5.68 1.97
CA ILE A 8 3.96 -6.44 3.19
C ILE A 8 5.10 -6.24 4.18
N ASN A 9 4.80 -6.32 5.47
CA ASN A 9 5.79 -6.25 6.52
C ASN A 9 5.93 -7.63 7.19
N PRO A 10 7.10 -8.31 7.10
CA PRO A 10 7.30 -9.61 7.75
C PRO A 10 7.12 -9.59 9.27
N GLN A 11 7.33 -8.45 9.91
CA GLN A 11 7.11 -8.25 11.35
C GLN A 11 5.64 -7.97 11.67
N LYS A 12 4.83 -7.59 10.68
CA LYS A 12 3.38 -7.31 10.79
C LYS A 12 2.62 -8.04 9.67
N PRO A 13 2.48 -9.37 9.75
CA PRO A 13 1.97 -10.18 8.64
C PRO A 13 0.51 -9.89 8.27
N THR A 14 -0.25 -9.28 9.17
CA THR A 14 -1.64 -8.89 8.95
C THR A 14 -1.78 -7.49 8.36
N LEU A 15 -0.69 -6.77 8.12
CA LEU A 15 -0.72 -5.38 7.68
C LEU A 15 -0.12 -5.23 6.27
N GLY A 16 -0.97 -4.81 5.33
CA GLY A 16 -0.58 -4.40 3.99
C GLY A 16 -0.47 -2.88 3.88
N LEU A 17 0.55 -2.42 3.17
CA LEU A 17 0.74 -1.01 2.81
C LEU A 17 0.52 -0.86 1.32
N TYR A 18 -0.43 0.01 0.97
CA TYR A 18 -0.71 0.36 -0.42
C TYR A 18 -0.22 1.77 -0.71
N VAL A 19 0.48 1.93 -1.83
CA VAL A 19 0.95 3.23 -2.34
C VAL A 19 0.57 3.37 -3.82
N ARG A 20 0.62 4.59 -4.36
CA ARG A 20 0.44 4.79 -5.81
C ARG A 20 1.54 4.05 -6.56
N LYS A 21 1.19 3.39 -7.67
CA LYS A 21 2.16 2.63 -8.47
C LYS A 21 3.37 3.49 -8.85
N GLY A 22 4.57 3.00 -8.52
CA GLY A 22 5.84 3.67 -8.80
C GLY A 22 6.19 4.86 -7.90
N ALA A 23 5.37 5.17 -6.88
CA ALA A 23 5.71 6.21 -5.90
C ALA A 23 6.83 5.77 -4.93
N GLY A 24 6.97 4.47 -4.71
CA GLY A 24 7.88 3.93 -3.70
C GLY A 24 7.45 4.28 -2.28
N LEU A 25 8.40 4.22 -1.34
CA LEU A 25 8.16 4.36 0.11
C LEU A 25 8.73 5.67 0.68
N LEU A 26 8.80 6.74 -0.12
CA LEU A 26 9.52 7.98 0.20
C LEU A 26 9.06 8.66 1.50
N ASP A 27 7.80 8.48 1.88
CA ASP A 27 7.20 9.10 3.08
C ASP A 27 7.15 8.16 4.31
N LEU A 28 7.70 6.94 4.23
CA LEU A 28 7.72 6.03 5.37
C LEU A 28 8.97 6.20 6.23
N ALA A 29 8.79 6.15 7.55
CA ALA A 29 9.88 6.22 8.51
C ALA A 29 10.84 5.02 8.45
N ASN A 30 10.33 3.84 8.10
CA ASN A 30 11.08 2.58 8.08
C ASN A 30 10.79 1.79 6.79
N PRO A 31 11.21 2.28 5.60
CA PRO A 31 10.89 1.65 4.33
C PRO A 31 11.55 0.27 4.18
N GLU A 32 12.63 0.00 4.92
CA GLU A 32 13.34 -1.29 4.95
C GLU A 32 12.53 -2.44 5.57
N GLU A 33 11.52 -2.14 6.39
CA GLU A 33 10.63 -3.16 6.97
C GLU A 33 9.57 -3.66 5.97
N TRP A 34 9.44 -3.01 4.82
CA TRP A 34 8.39 -3.26 3.85
C TRP A 34 8.96 -3.92 2.59
N ALA A 35 8.47 -5.12 2.31
CA ALA A 35 8.81 -5.88 1.12
C ALA A 35 7.71 -5.70 0.07
N PHE A 36 8.09 -5.40 -1.17
CA PHE A 36 7.15 -5.36 -2.28
C PHE A 36 6.57 -6.76 -2.52
N ASP A 37 5.24 -6.85 -2.55
CA ASP A 37 4.50 -8.09 -2.76
C ASP A 37 3.88 -8.15 -4.16
N GLY A 38 3.36 -7.02 -4.64
CA GLY A 38 2.75 -6.95 -5.97
C GLY A 38 2.04 -5.63 -6.25
N THR A 39 1.20 -5.63 -7.28
CA THR A 39 0.40 -4.47 -7.66
C THR A 39 -1.07 -4.88 -7.78
N ALA A 40 -1.98 -4.05 -7.28
CA ALA A 40 -3.42 -4.24 -7.34
C ALA A 40 -4.08 -3.15 -8.19
N ALA A 41 -5.08 -3.50 -8.98
CA ALA A 41 -5.88 -2.51 -9.70
C ALA A 41 -6.83 -1.79 -8.74
N GLN A 42 -7.14 -0.51 -9.02
CA GLN A 42 -8.10 0.28 -8.23
C GLN A 42 -9.45 -0.45 -8.02
N ALA A 43 -9.90 -1.18 -9.04
CA ALA A 43 -11.16 -1.92 -9.01
C ALA A 43 -11.17 -3.10 -8.01
N GLU A 44 -10.00 -3.58 -7.59
CA GLU A 44 -9.83 -4.68 -6.63
C GLU A 44 -9.69 -4.16 -5.18
N LEU A 45 -9.66 -2.83 -5.00
CA LEU A 45 -9.43 -2.21 -3.71
C LEU A 45 -10.71 -1.56 -3.15
N PRO A 46 -10.87 -1.54 -1.81
CA PRO A 46 -11.93 -0.80 -1.18
C PRO A 46 -11.87 0.70 -1.54
N PRO A 47 -13.00 1.36 -1.86
CA PRO A 47 -13.02 2.78 -2.22
C PRO A 47 -12.42 3.69 -1.13
N ASP A 48 -12.65 3.38 0.14
CA ASP A 48 -12.08 4.12 1.27
C ASP A 48 -10.55 4.02 1.34
N LEU A 49 -9.99 2.87 0.99
CA LEU A 49 -8.55 2.68 0.93
C LEU A 49 -7.96 3.53 -0.17
N VAL A 50 -8.55 3.47 -1.37
CA VAL A 50 -8.14 4.27 -2.52
C VAL A 50 -8.13 5.75 -2.20
N LYS A 51 -9.20 6.26 -1.59
CA LYS A 51 -9.30 7.68 -1.19
C LYS A 51 -8.20 8.08 -0.22
N ARG A 52 -7.82 7.22 0.73
CA ARG A 52 -6.71 7.47 1.67
C ARG A 52 -5.37 7.51 0.96
N ILE A 53 -5.10 6.59 0.04
CA ILE A 53 -3.86 6.60 -0.77
C ILE A 53 -3.79 7.87 -1.63
N GLU A 54 -4.92 8.29 -2.21
CA GLU A 54 -4.97 9.50 -3.01
C GLU A 54 -4.73 10.77 -2.16
N THR A 55 -5.21 10.79 -0.93
CA THR A 55 -5.07 11.95 -0.03
C THR A 55 -3.69 12.01 0.62
N ASN A 56 -3.15 10.87 1.06
CA ASN A 56 -1.95 10.80 1.91
C ASN A 56 -0.72 10.24 1.17
N GLY A 57 -0.85 9.81 -0.08
CA GLY A 57 0.20 9.12 -0.83
C GLY A 57 0.28 7.61 -0.54
N HIS A 58 -0.20 7.18 0.63
CA HIS A 58 -0.21 5.78 1.09
C HIS A 58 -1.42 5.48 1.98
N ALA A 59 -1.71 4.19 2.17
CA ALA A 59 -2.66 3.74 3.17
C ALA A 59 -2.34 2.33 3.67
N PHE A 60 -2.64 2.09 4.94
CA PHE A 60 -2.54 0.77 5.55
C PHE A 60 -3.89 0.05 5.48
N ARG A 61 -3.83 -1.26 5.28
CA ARG A 61 -4.99 -2.16 5.27
C ARG A 61 -4.67 -3.41 6.07
N ASP A 62 -5.56 -3.75 6.99
CA ASP A 62 -5.55 -5.07 7.63
C ASP A 62 -5.95 -6.15 6.61
N MET A 63 -5.19 -7.24 6.59
CA MET A 63 -5.31 -8.40 5.70
C MET A 63 -5.90 -9.64 6.40
N ASP A 64 -6.40 -9.47 7.63
CA ASP A 64 -7.13 -10.49 8.40
C ASP A 64 -8.49 -10.84 7.75
#